data_AF-A0A955Z718-F1
#
_entry.id   AF-A0A955Z718-F1
#
_cell.length_a   1.000
_cell.length_b   1.000
_cell.length_c   1.000
_cell.angle_alpha   90.00
_cell.angle_beta   90.00
_cell.angle_gamma   90.00
#
_symmetry.space_group_name_H-M   'P 1'
#
loop_
_entity.id
_entity.type
_entity.pdbx_description
1 polymer ?
#
loop_
_entity_poly.entity_id
_entity_poly.type
_entity_poly.pdbx_seq_one_letter_code
_entity_poly.pdbx_strand_id
1 'polypeptide(L)'
;MSHLKTPSKRSATMYGLALLAFAAVTSPALSGCNASCKAQDVRGLNTNCSGGARGYMWTGTSCIYTVACNCTGSDCQRLYATQESCETAHFHCTP
;
A
#
# COMPACT_ATOMS: atom_id res chain seq x y z
N MET A 1 -14.31 38.84 -2.96
CA MET A 1 -14.29 37.86 -1.86
C MET A 1 -12.93 37.19 -1.84
N SER A 2 -12.16 37.53 -0.80
CA SER A 2 -11.05 36.80 -0.18
C SER A 2 -9.93 36.23 -1.08
N HIS A 3 -8.83 36.97 -1.23
CA HIS A 3 -7.60 36.83 -0.43
C HIS A 3 -6.77 35.57 -0.74
N LEU A 4 -5.98 35.62 -1.82
CA LEU A 4 -4.75 34.84 -1.89
C LEU A 4 -3.74 35.43 -0.90
N LYS A 5 -3.51 34.72 0.20
CA LYS A 5 -2.47 35.04 1.17
C LYS A 5 -1.17 34.40 0.73
N THR A 6 -0.27 35.21 0.17
CA THR A 6 1.15 34.90 0.00
C THR A 6 1.85 34.89 1.36
N PRO A 7 2.58 33.82 1.73
CA PRO A 7 3.63 33.93 2.73
C PRO A 7 4.93 34.37 2.07
N SER A 8 5.27 35.62 2.37
CA SER A 8 6.59 36.23 2.33
C SER A 8 7.61 35.42 3.13
N LYS A 9 8.80 35.20 2.56
CA LYS A 9 10.12 35.29 3.23
C LYS A 9 11.23 35.24 2.19
N ARG A 10 11.64 36.44 1.71
CA ARG A 10 12.92 36.65 1.03
C ARG A 10 13.96 36.99 2.10
N SER A 11 14.93 36.12 2.30
CA SER A 11 16.29 36.49 2.75
C SER A 11 17.14 35.23 2.79
N ALA A 12 17.99 35.04 1.79
CA ALA A 12 19.23 34.32 1.94
C ALA A 12 20.19 34.82 0.85
N THR A 13 21.18 35.55 1.34
CA THR A 13 22.30 36.20 0.67
C THR A 13 23.08 35.22 -0.21
N MET A 14 23.39 35.70 -1.43
CA MET A 14 24.40 35.18 -2.36
C MET A 14 25.75 35.02 -1.63
N TYR A 15 26.47 33.90 -1.82
CA TYR A 15 27.95 33.76 -1.94
C TYR A 15 28.31 32.27 -1.80
N GLY A 16 29.14 31.75 -2.71
CA GLY A 16 29.89 30.52 -2.46
C GLY A 16 30.03 29.60 -3.66
N LEU A 17 31.19 29.66 -4.32
CA LEU A 17 31.65 28.71 -5.33
C LEU A 17 31.67 27.26 -4.83
N ALA A 18 31.39 26.37 -5.77
CA ALA A 18 31.92 25.01 -5.93
C ALA A 18 31.79 24.04 -4.75
N LEU A 19 31.04 22.96 -4.98
CA LEU A 19 31.54 21.59 -4.83
C LEU A 19 30.52 20.65 -5.51
N LEU A 20 31.03 19.83 -6.43
CA LEU A 20 30.33 18.72 -7.06
C LEU A 20 29.89 17.73 -5.98
N ALA A 21 28.67 17.86 -5.47
CA ALA A 21 28.07 16.83 -4.64
C ALA A 21 27.26 15.91 -5.56
N PHE A 22 27.78 14.70 -5.72
CA PHE A 22 27.15 13.57 -6.38
C PHE A 22 25.64 13.58 -6.14
N ALA A 23 24.87 13.51 -7.23
CA ALA A 23 23.48 13.11 -7.17
C ALA A 23 23.47 11.72 -6.53
N ALA A 24 23.25 11.66 -5.22
CA ALA A 24 22.74 10.47 -4.59
C ALA A 24 21.35 10.28 -5.21
N VAL A 25 21.31 9.58 -6.34
CA VAL A 25 20.09 8.93 -6.82
C VAL A 25 19.82 7.89 -5.74
N THR A 26 19.20 8.34 -4.66
CA THR A 26 18.52 7.47 -3.73
C THR A 26 17.34 6.95 -4.53
N SER A 27 17.61 5.93 -5.35
CA SER A 27 16.58 5.05 -5.84
C SER A 27 15.81 4.66 -4.59
N PRO A 28 14.54 5.05 -4.43
CA PRO A 28 13.72 4.32 -3.48
C PRO A 28 13.83 2.89 -3.98
N ALA A 29 14.46 2.02 -3.18
CA ALA A 29 14.14 0.62 -3.30
C ALA A 29 12.63 0.61 -3.09
N LEU A 30 11.89 0.58 -4.20
CA LEU A 30 10.62 -0.09 -4.26
C LEU A 30 10.99 -1.50 -3.81
N SER A 31 11.04 -1.70 -2.49
CA SER A 31 10.87 -3.01 -1.90
C SER A 31 9.58 -3.47 -2.55
N GLY A 32 9.73 -4.20 -3.65
CA GLY A 32 8.68 -5.05 -4.17
C GLY A 32 8.41 -5.96 -2.99
N CYS A 33 7.44 -5.55 -2.17
CA CYS A 33 6.91 -6.34 -1.09
C CYS A 33 6.24 -7.52 -1.78
N ASN A 34 7.03 -8.51 -2.17
CA ASN A 34 6.52 -9.78 -2.66
C ASN A 34 5.73 -10.37 -1.51
N ALA A 35 4.41 -10.29 -1.63
CA ALA A 35 3.53 -10.89 -0.67
C ALA A 35 3.72 -12.41 -0.69
N SER A 36 3.52 -13.06 0.45
CA SER A 36 3.64 -14.52 0.54
C SER A 36 2.70 -15.21 -0.46
N CYS A 37 3.18 -16.21 -1.19
CA CYS A 37 2.33 -17.01 -2.08
C CYS A 37 1.40 -17.99 -1.35
N LYS A 38 1.57 -18.20 -0.04
CA LYS A 38 0.60 -18.96 0.76
C LYS A 38 -0.75 -18.23 0.76
N ALA A 39 -1.82 -19.01 0.64
CA ALA A 39 -3.18 -18.52 0.82
C ALA A 39 -3.31 -17.75 2.14
N GLN A 40 -4.03 -16.64 2.11
CA GLN A 40 -4.29 -15.83 3.30
C GLN A 40 -5.25 -16.57 4.25
N ASP A 41 -4.93 -16.53 5.54
CA ASP A 41 -5.76 -17.11 6.59
C ASP A 41 -6.85 -16.13 7.04
N VAL A 42 -7.94 -16.07 6.28
CA VAL A 42 -9.10 -15.21 6.53
C VAL A 42 -10.36 -16.08 6.60
N ARG A 43 -10.95 -16.18 7.80
CA ARG A 43 -12.14 -17.00 8.05
C ARG A 43 -13.20 -16.16 8.75
N GLY A 44 -14.47 -16.38 8.41
CA GLY A 44 -15.59 -15.68 9.02
C GLY A 44 -16.88 -15.99 8.29
N LEU A 45 -17.99 -15.36 8.71
CA LEU A 45 -19.25 -15.51 8.00
C LEU A 45 -19.24 -14.66 6.74
N ASN A 46 -19.55 -15.28 5.59
CA ASN A 46 -19.67 -14.61 4.31
C ASN A 46 -21.08 -14.02 4.13
N THR A 47 -21.37 -12.96 4.89
CA THR A 47 -22.63 -12.23 4.86
C THR A 47 -22.40 -10.73 5.06
N ASN A 48 -23.41 -9.89 4.87
CA ASN A 48 -23.28 -8.46 5.13
C ASN A 48 -23.42 -8.16 6.64
N CYS A 49 -22.43 -7.49 7.22
CA CYS A 49 -22.36 -7.16 8.66
C CYS A 49 -21.58 -5.86 8.91
N SER A 50 -21.93 -5.09 9.95
CA SER A 50 -21.32 -3.76 10.16
C SER A 50 -19.83 -3.76 10.54
N GLY A 51 -19.23 -4.93 10.83
CA GLY A 51 -17.82 -5.06 11.19
C GLY A 51 -17.20 -6.36 10.70
N GLY A 52 -15.88 -6.49 10.79
CA GLY A 52 -15.12 -7.63 10.26
C GLY A 52 -14.10 -7.20 9.21
N ALA A 53 -13.64 -8.15 8.40
CA ALA A 53 -12.67 -7.90 7.33
C ALA A 53 -13.38 -7.91 5.97
N ARG A 54 -13.06 -6.92 5.12
CA ARG A 54 -13.61 -6.78 3.77
C ARG A 54 -12.53 -6.32 2.81
N GLY A 55 -12.47 -6.94 1.65
CA GLY A 55 -11.46 -6.62 0.64
C GLY A 55 -11.14 -7.83 -0.22
N TYR A 56 -10.00 -7.77 -0.92
CA TYR A 56 -9.51 -8.83 -1.77
C TYR A 56 -8.48 -9.66 -1.03
N MET A 57 -8.63 -10.99 -1.06
CA MET A 57 -7.71 -11.93 -0.44
C MET A 57 -7.04 -12.84 -1.47
N TRP A 58 -5.79 -13.19 -1.22
CA TRP A 58 -5.07 -14.19 -2.02
C TRP A 58 -5.43 -15.61 -1.57
N THR A 59 -5.94 -16.42 -2.50
CA THR A 59 -6.36 -17.81 -2.24
C THR A 59 -5.22 -18.83 -2.37
N GLY A 60 -4.02 -18.39 -2.72
CA GLY A 60 -2.92 -19.27 -3.15
C GLY A 60 -2.76 -19.30 -4.67
N THR A 61 -3.83 -19.04 -5.43
CA THR A 61 -3.83 -19.10 -6.90
C THR A 61 -4.49 -17.89 -7.57
N SER A 62 -5.38 -17.18 -6.87
CA SER A 62 -6.06 -16.00 -7.40
C SER A 62 -6.49 -15.05 -6.29
N CYS A 63 -6.72 -13.78 -6.63
CA CYS A 63 -7.36 -12.82 -5.73
C CYS A 63 -8.88 -12.89 -5.82
N ILE A 64 -9.57 -12.97 -4.69
CA ILE A 64 -11.04 -12.95 -4.63
C ILE A 64 -11.55 -11.91 -3.64
N TYR A 65 -12.69 -11.30 -3.95
CA TYR A 65 -13.38 -10.43 -2.98
C TYR A 65 -13.98 -11.28 -1.87
N THR A 66 -13.73 -10.89 -0.62
CA THR A 66 -14.23 -11.59 0.57
C THR A 66 -14.86 -10.62 1.56
N VAL A 67 -15.88 -11.11 2.25
CA VAL A 67 -16.45 -10.51 3.45
C VAL A 67 -16.37 -11.55 4.54
N ALA A 68 -15.67 -11.23 5.63
CA ALA A 68 -15.51 -12.11 6.78
C ALA A 68 -16.02 -11.39 8.03
N CYS A 69 -17.30 -11.58 8.35
CA CYS A 69 -17.85 -11.13 9.62
C CYS A 69 -17.25 -11.92 10.77
N ASN A 70 -16.96 -11.25 11.90
CA ASN A 70 -16.25 -11.85 13.04
C ASN A 70 -14.96 -12.55 12.58
N CYS A 71 -14.18 -11.85 11.76
CA CYS A 71 -13.00 -12.43 11.12
C CYS A 71 -12.05 -13.06 12.14
N THR A 72 -11.59 -14.27 11.84
CA THR A 72 -10.55 -15.02 12.56
C THR A 72 -9.47 -15.44 11.57
N GLY A 73 -8.25 -15.62 12.08
CA GLY A 73 -7.07 -15.93 11.28
C GLY A 73 -6.04 -14.81 11.28
N SER A 74 -4.80 -15.13 10.90
CA SER A 74 -3.67 -14.18 10.98
C SER A 74 -3.75 -13.06 9.94
N ASP A 75 -4.58 -13.20 8.91
CA ASP A 75 -4.61 -12.32 7.75
C ASP A 75 -5.79 -11.36 7.71
N CYS A 76 -6.66 -11.34 8.73
CA CYS A 76 -7.86 -10.50 8.76
C CYS A 76 -7.60 -9.00 8.52
N GLN A 77 -6.40 -8.50 8.85
CA GLN A 77 -6.01 -7.09 8.66
C GLN A 77 -5.12 -6.87 7.43
N ARG A 78 -4.94 -7.90 6.59
CA ARG A 78 -4.04 -7.89 5.42
C ARG A 78 -4.79 -8.01 4.09
N LEU A 79 -6.10 -7.74 4.09
CA LEU A 79 -6.89 -7.68 2.87
C LEU A 79 -6.51 -6.46 2.04
N TYR A 80 -6.49 -6.65 0.73
CA TYR A 80 -6.24 -5.59 -0.23
C TYR A 80 -7.52 -4.81 -0.52
N ALA A 81 -7.40 -3.51 -0.74
CA ALA A 81 -8.55 -2.65 -1.05
C ALA A 81 -9.11 -2.90 -2.46
N THR A 82 -8.25 -3.32 -3.41
CA THR A 82 -8.62 -3.53 -4.82
C THR A 82 -8.08 -4.85 -5.35
N GLN A 83 -8.78 -5.43 -6.34
CA GLN A 83 -8.31 -6.64 -7.06
C GLN A 83 -6.91 -6.42 -7.62
N GLU A 84 -6.69 -5.30 -8.30
CA GLU A 84 -5.41 -4.96 -8.94
C GLU A 84 -4.26 -4.93 -7.94
N SER A 85 -4.47 -4.35 -6.74
CA SER A 85 -3.42 -4.32 -5.71
C SER A 85 -3.09 -5.70 -5.16
N CYS A 86 -4.07 -6.60 -5.06
CA CYS A 86 -3.86 -7.99 -4.68
C CYS A 86 -3.07 -8.73 -5.79
N GLU A 87 -3.52 -8.67 -7.04
CA GLU A 87 -2.85 -9.36 -8.15
C GLU A 87 -1.42 -8.84 -8.35
N THR A 88 -1.22 -7.52 -8.23
CA THR A 88 0.12 -6.91 -8.31
C THR A 88 1.03 -7.38 -7.17
N ALA A 89 0.50 -7.58 -5.95
CA ALA A 89 1.30 -8.07 -4.83
C ALA A 89 1.68 -9.56 -4.99
N HIS A 90 0.88 -10.32 -5.73
CA HIS A 90 1.03 -11.77 -5.92
C HIS A 90 1.44 -12.19 -7.35
N PHE A 91 1.81 -11.23 -8.22
CA PHE A 91 2.14 -11.48 -9.63
C PHE A 91 3.27 -12.50 -9.86
N HIS A 92 4.12 -12.70 -8.85
CA HIS A 92 5.27 -13.60 -8.87
C HIS A 92 4.92 -15.02 -8.40
N CYS A 93 3.70 -15.24 -7.90
CA CYS A 93 3.27 -16.54 -7.41
C CYS A 93 2.85 -17.45 -8.55
N THR A 94 3.37 -18.67 -8.55
CA THR A 94 2.96 -19.73 -9.49
C THR A 94 1.80 -20.53 -8.89
N PRO A 95 0.80 -20.94 -9.69
CA PRO A 95 -0.27 -21.83 -9.25
C PRO A 95 0.23 -23.18 -8.71
#